data_AF-A0A7Y5KIU7-F1
#
_entry.id   AF-A0A7Y5KIU7-F1
#
_cell.length_a   1.000
_cell.length_b   1.000
_cell.length_c   1.000
_cell.angle_alpha   90.00
_cell.angle_beta   90.00
_cell.angle_gamma   90.00
#
_symmetry.space_group_name_H-M   'P 1'
#
loop_
_entity.id
_entity.type
_entity.pdbx_description
1 polymer ?
#
loop_
_entity_poly.entity_id
_entity_poly.type
_entity_poly.pdbx_seq_one_letter_code
_entity_poly.pdbx_strand_id
1 'polypeptide(L)'
;MSTLPAPEAPSPAAGPTVVVRTVPIEAADPLLAYLPTDHEHDDLVSWVRRGDGLVGWGTALTFEARGEGRFREAEAWWREISRHAVVRDEVGRPGSGLVCFGSFPFADDSAESARLVVPSTIVGRRDGQTWLTTVSLDP
;
A
#
# COMPACT_ATOMS: atom_id res chain seq x y z
N MET A 1 36.46 2.28 -40.04
CA MET A 1 35.29 1.42 -39.75
C MET A 1 34.65 1.93 -38.48
N SER A 2 33.60 2.76 -38.60
CA SER A 2 32.83 3.27 -37.47
C SER A 2 31.62 2.35 -37.30
N THR A 3 31.64 1.51 -36.28
CA THR A 3 30.48 0.70 -35.90
C THR A 3 29.48 1.59 -35.18
N LEU A 4 28.31 1.78 -35.78
CA LEU A 4 27.14 2.35 -35.12
C LEU A 4 26.81 1.49 -33.88
N PRO A 5 26.40 2.08 -32.75
CA PRO A 5 25.87 1.32 -31.63
C PRO A 5 24.62 0.56 -32.10
N ALA A 6 24.51 -0.70 -31.65
CA ALA A 6 23.32 -1.50 -31.86
C ALA A 6 22.10 -0.79 -31.27
N PRO A 7 20.91 -0.90 -31.88
CA PRO A 7 19.70 -0.36 -31.30
C PRO A 7 19.50 -0.98 -29.92
N GLU A 8 19.44 -0.12 -28.91
CA GLU A 8 19.10 -0.47 -27.53
C GLU A 8 17.75 -1.19 -27.57
N ALA A 9 17.72 -2.43 -27.08
CA ALA A 9 16.49 -3.19 -27.00
C ALA A 9 15.46 -2.38 -26.21
N PRO A 10 14.20 -2.29 -26.66
CA PRO A 10 13.19 -1.54 -25.93
C PRO A 10 13.14 -2.04 -24.48
N SER A 11 13.38 -1.13 -23.53
CA SER A 11 13.17 -1.38 -22.11
C SER A 11 11.79 -2.01 -21.94
N PRO A 12 11.62 -3.08 -21.15
CA PRO A 12 10.29 -3.61 -20.87
C PRO A 12 9.45 -2.44 -20.37
N ALA A 13 8.32 -2.18 -21.04
CA ALA A 13 7.47 -1.03 -20.78
C ALA A 13 7.30 -0.86 -19.27
N ALA A 14 7.85 0.23 -18.73
CA ALA A 14 7.85 0.49 -17.30
C ALA A 14 6.39 0.56 -16.86
N GLY A 15 5.96 -0.37 -16.00
CA GLY A 15 4.70 -0.22 -15.31
C GLY A 15 4.71 1.07 -14.49
N PRO A 16 3.53 1.57 -14.09
CA PRO A 16 3.46 2.80 -13.30
C PRO A 16 4.31 2.68 -12.03
N THR A 17 5.09 3.73 -11.75
CA THR A 17 5.93 3.81 -10.56
C THR A 17 5.05 4.14 -9.35
N VAL A 18 5.19 3.35 -8.28
CA VAL A 18 4.49 3.63 -7.02
C VAL A 18 5.23 4.75 -6.30
N VAL A 19 4.55 5.87 -6.07
CA VAL A 19 5.10 7.00 -5.31
C VAL A 19 4.37 7.13 -4.00
N VAL A 20 5.14 7.15 -2.91
CA VAL A 20 4.62 7.26 -1.56
C VAL A 20 5.17 8.51 -0.91
N ARG A 21 4.28 9.31 -0.34
CA ARG A 21 4.66 10.47 0.46
C ARG A 21 4.03 10.39 1.83
N THR A 22 4.85 10.48 2.87
CA THR A 22 4.38 10.52 4.26
C THR A 22 4.85 11.80 4.94
N VAL A 23 3.91 12.53 5.51
CA VAL A 23 4.15 13.78 6.24
C VAL A 23 3.54 13.75 7.63
N PRO A 24 4.19 14.38 8.64
CA PRO A 24 3.53 14.61 9.91
C PRO A 24 2.33 15.54 9.72
N ILE A 25 1.27 15.31 10.49
CA ILE A 25 0.09 16.19 10.53
C ILE A 25 -0.28 16.48 11.99
N GLU A 26 -0.85 17.67 12.21
CA GLU A 26 -1.53 18.00 13.47
C GLU A 26 -2.94 17.44 13.42
N ALA A 27 -3.29 16.61 14.40
CA ALA A 27 -4.52 15.84 14.41
C ALA A 27 -5.04 15.70 15.85
N ALA A 28 -6.20 16.32 16.14
CA ALA A 28 -6.78 16.32 17.48
C ALA A 28 -7.78 15.17 17.71
N ASP A 29 -8.36 14.63 16.64
CA ASP A 29 -9.45 13.67 16.76
C ASP A 29 -8.95 12.23 16.95
N PRO A 30 -9.80 11.31 17.45
CA PRO A 30 -9.52 9.89 17.44
C PRO A 30 -9.31 9.36 16.03
N LEU A 31 -8.42 8.38 15.85
CA LEU A 31 -8.00 7.91 14.52
C LEU A 31 -9.16 7.47 13.60
N LEU A 32 -10.20 6.84 14.17
CA LEU A 32 -11.39 6.39 13.42
C LEU A 32 -12.24 7.54 12.87
N ALA A 33 -12.13 8.74 13.43
CA ALA A 33 -12.88 9.91 12.97
C ALA A 33 -12.38 10.45 11.61
N TYR A 34 -11.20 10.01 11.15
CA TYR A 34 -10.65 10.38 9.86
C TYR A 34 -11.15 9.51 8.69
N LEU A 35 -11.89 8.43 8.97
CA LEU A 35 -12.49 7.63 7.89
C LEU A 35 -13.61 8.43 7.21
N PRO A 36 -13.58 8.57 5.88
CA PRO A 36 -14.60 9.30 5.15
C PRO A 36 -15.95 8.56 5.21
N THR A 37 -17.04 9.33 5.35
CA THR A 37 -18.40 8.80 5.45
C THR A 37 -19.10 8.64 4.11
N ASP A 38 -18.52 9.18 3.04
CA ASP A 38 -19.01 9.19 1.67
C ASP A 38 -18.36 8.13 0.76
N HIS A 39 -17.45 7.33 1.32
CA HIS A 39 -16.82 6.20 0.63
C HIS A 39 -17.59 4.89 0.85
N GLU A 40 -17.54 4.00 -0.14
CA GLU A 40 -18.05 2.63 0.00
C GLU A 40 -17.24 1.88 1.07
N HIS A 41 -17.90 1.01 1.84
CA HIS A 41 -17.27 0.31 2.96
C HIS A 41 -16.09 -0.58 2.53
N ASP A 42 -16.15 -1.15 1.33
CA ASP A 42 -15.12 -2.03 0.78
C ASP A 42 -13.82 -1.29 0.41
N ASP A 43 -13.87 0.04 0.36
CA ASP A 43 -12.72 0.92 0.15
C ASP A 43 -12.10 1.43 1.45
N LEU A 44 -12.63 1.04 2.62
CA LEU A 44 -12.14 1.47 3.93
C LEU A 44 -11.37 0.35 4.62
N VAL A 45 -10.23 0.70 5.22
CA VAL A 45 -9.42 -0.22 6.02
C VAL A 45 -9.05 0.39 7.38
N SER A 46 -8.97 -0.46 8.41
CA SER A 46 -8.65 -0.03 9.76
C SER A 46 -7.93 -1.11 10.54
N TRP A 47 -6.83 -0.73 11.19
CA TRP A 47 -6.12 -1.52 12.19
C TRP A 47 -5.78 -0.60 13.36
N VAL A 48 -6.62 -0.61 14.40
CA VAL A 48 -6.50 0.32 15.53
C VAL A 48 -6.47 -0.45 16.86
N ARG A 49 -5.52 -0.09 17.72
CA ARG A 49 -5.37 -0.64 19.06
C ARG A 49 -4.99 0.45 20.04
N ARG A 50 -5.84 0.68 21.04
CA ARG A 50 -5.62 1.66 22.12
C ARG A 50 -5.34 3.09 21.61
N GLY A 51 -5.99 3.49 20.52
CA GLY A 51 -5.86 4.82 19.92
C GLY A 51 -4.74 4.96 18.88
N ASP A 52 -3.81 4.00 18.83
CA ASP A 52 -2.74 3.94 17.84
C ASP A 52 -3.09 2.94 16.72
N GLY A 53 -2.49 3.14 15.55
CA GLY A 53 -2.69 2.26 14.41
C GLY A 53 -2.80 3.02 13.10
N LEU A 54 -3.53 2.44 12.15
CA LEU A 54 -3.71 2.94 10.80
C LEU A 54 -5.19 2.89 10.41
N VAL A 55 -5.66 3.94 9.75
CA VAL A 55 -6.90 3.92 8.95
C VAL A 55 -6.55 4.33 7.53
N GLY A 56 -7.26 3.81 6.55
CA GLY A 56 -7.01 4.14 5.16
C GLY A 56 -8.26 4.02 4.30
N TRP A 57 -8.23 4.70 3.17
CA TRP A 57 -9.30 4.68 2.20
C TRP A 57 -8.80 4.84 0.77
N GLY A 58 -9.67 4.43 -0.17
CA GLY A 58 -9.34 4.32 -1.58
C GLY A 58 -8.33 3.20 -1.84
N THR A 59 -8.14 2.84 -3.10
CA THR A 59 -7.23 1.75 -3.50
C THR A 59 -6.24 2.26 -4.54
N ALA A 60 -4.95 2.26 -4.21
CA ALA A 60 -3.87 2.51 -5.18
C ALA A 60 -3.46 1.23 -5.90
N LEU A 61 -3.37 0.12 -5.16
CA LEU A 61 -3.03 -1.20 -5.69
C LEU A 61 -3.81 -2.28 -4.97
N THR A 62 -4.16 -3.34 -5.68
CA THR A 62 -4.78 -4.53 -5.10
C THR A 62 -4.15 -5.79 -5.69
N PHE A 63 -4.17 -6.86 -4.92
CA PHE A 63 -3.72 -8.17 -5.33
C PHE A 63 -4.69 -9.21 -4.80
N GLU A 64 -4.98 -10.24 -5.60
CA GLU A 64 -5.76 -11.40 -5.19
C GLU A 64 -5.09 -12.71 -5.57
N ALA A 65 -5.21 -13.71 -4.70
CA ALA A 65 -4.80 -15.07 -4.99
C ALA A 65 -5.70 -16.09 -4.28
N ARG A 66 -5.70 -17.33 -4.79
CA ARG A 66 -6.46 -18.46 -4.24
C ARG A 66 -5.55 -19.69 -4.11
N GLY A 67 -6.01 -20.71 -3.39
CA GLY A 67 -5.31 -21.98 -3.28
C GLY A 67 -4.10 -21.96 -2.34
N GLU A 68 -3.35 -23.05 -2.34
CA GLU A 68 -2.17 -23.27 -1.50
C GLU A 68 -1.04 -22.25 -1.77
N GLY A 69 -0.97 -21.72 -3.00
CA GLY A 69 0.05 -20.76 -3.44
C GLY A 69 -0.14 -19.33 -2.93
N ARG A 70 -1.33 -19.00 -2.41
CA ARG A 70 -1.77 -17.61 -2.14
C ARG A 70 -0.81 -16.77 -1.29
N PHE A 71 -0.19 -17.36 -0.27
CA PHE A 71 0.77 -16.64 0.57
C PHE A 71 2.08 -16.32 -0.17
N ARG A 72 2.60 -17.28 -0.94
CA ARG A 72 3.83 -17.12 -1.73
C ARG A 72 3.63 -16.07 -2.82
N GLU A 73 2.48 -16.09 -3.49
CA GLU A 73 2.16 -15.14 -4.54
C GLU A 73 1.96 -13.72 -3.96
N ALA A 74 1.24 -13.60 -2.84
CA ALA A 74 1.06 -12.33 -2.14
C ALA A 74 2.40 -11.74 -1.67
N GLU A 75 3.29 -12.58 -1.15
CA GLU A 75 4.64 -12.16 -0.76
C GLU A 75 5.47 -11.71 -1.97
N ALA A 76 5.47 -12.46 -3.06
CA ALA A 76 6.20 -12.11 -4.27
C ALA A 76 5.71 -10.77 -4.84
N TRP A 77 4.39 -10.58 -4.91
CA TRP A 77 3.77 -9.34 -5.32
C TRP A 77 4.20 -8.16 -4.43
N TRP A 78 4.13 -8.33 -3.10
CA TRP A 78 4.48 -7.28 -2.16
C TRP A 78 5.96 -6.89 -2.24
N ARG A 79 6.86 -7.88 -2.37
CA ARG A 79 8.29 -7.63 -2.54
C ARG A 79 8.57 -6.85 -3.82
N GLU A 80 7.91 -7.18 -4.93
CA GLU A 80 8.10 -6.52 -6.22
C GLU A 80 7.66 -5.05 -6.16
N ILE A 81 6.47 -4.79 -5.60
CA ILE A 81 5.96 -3.43 -5.40
C ILE A 81 6.88 -2.62 -4.47
N SER A 82 7.24 -3.18 -3.31
CA SER A 82 8.05 -2.49 -2.31
C SER A 82 9.47 -2.19 -2.81
N ARG A 83 10.02 -3.05 -3.67
CA ARG A 83 11.36 -2.87 -4.24
C ARG A 83 11.45 -1.68 -5.19
N HIS A 84 10.38 -1.38 -5.93
CA HIS A 84 10.38 -0.34 -6.96
C HIS A 84 9.68 0.94 -6.52
N ALA A 85 9.04 0.95 -5.34
CA ALA A 85 8.36 2.14 -4.83
C ALA A 85 9.35 3.26 -4.47
N VAL A 86 9.02 4.48 -4.89
CA VAL A 86 9.70 5.70 -4.47
C VAL A 86 9.04 6.21 -3.20
N VAL A 87 9.68 5.98 -2.05
CA VAL A 87 9.13 6.33 -0.73
C VAL A 87 9.83 7.57 -0.17
N ARG A 88 9.07 8.64 0.03
CA ARG A 88 9.48 9.86 0.74
C ARG A 88 8.74 9.92 2.08
N ASP A 89 9.40 9.48 3.14
CA ASP A 89 8.82 9.40 4.47
C ASP A 89 9.54 10.35 5.45
N GLU A 90 8.89 11.47 5.77
CA GLU A 90 9.39 12.48 6.70
C GLU A 90 9.21 12.06 8.18
N VAL A 91 8.47 10.98 8.43
CA VAL A 91 8.06 10.54 9.78
C VAL A 91 8.95 9.41 10.29
N GLY A 92 9.29 8.44 9.43
CA GLY A 92 10.27 7.39 9.73
C GLY A 92 9.90 6.50 10.93
N ARG A 93 8.60 6.23 11.14
CA ARG A 93 8.07 5.40 12.23
C ARG A 93 7.55 4.06 11.70
N PRO A 94 7.46 3.01 12.53
CA PRO A 94 6.77 1.79 12.14
C PRO A 94 5.32 2.09 11.71
N GLY A 95 4.99 1.79 10.45
CA GLY A 95 3.69 2.05 9.85
C GLY A 95 3.59 3.36 9.03
N SER A 96 4.62 4.20 9.00
CA SER A 96 4.76 5.25 7.98
C SER A 96 5.36 4.69 6.69
N GLY A 97 5.24 5.43 5.59
CA GLY A 97 5.63 4.95 4.26
C GLY A 97 4.63 3.96 3.66
N LEU A 98 5.13 3.07 2.79
CA LEU A 98 4.30 2.13 2.02
C LEU A 98 3.76 1.01 2.90
N VAL A 99 2.43 0.87 2.98
CA VAL A 99 1.75 -0.19 3.74
C VAL A 99 0.64 -0.83 2.91
N CYS A 100 0.45 -2.14 3.07
CA CYS A 100 -0.74 -2.84 2.61
C CYS A 100 -1.50 -3.48 3.77
N PHE A 101 -2.80 -3.67 3.57
CA PHE A 101 -3.68 -4.45 4.43
C PHE A 101 -3.96 -5.78 3.75
N GLY A 102 -3.96 -6.86 4.54
CA GLY A 102 -4.17 -8.20 4.01
C GLY A 102 -5.33 -8.93 4.69
N SER A 103 -6.13 -9.63 3.90
CA SER A 103 -7.15 -10.56 4.34
C SER A 103 -6.90 -11.91 3.67
N PHE A 104 -6.83 -12.98 4.47
CA PHE A 104 -6.48 -14.32 3.99
C PHE A 104 -7.47 -15.35 4.52
N PRO A 105 -8.07 -16.18 3.64
CA PRO A 105 -8.87 -17.32 4.06
C PRO A 105 -8.03 -18.34 4.83
N PHE A 106 -8.63 -18.94 5.86
CA PHE A 106 -7.99 -19.97 6.67
C PHE A 106 -7.68 -21.23 5.85
N ALA A 107 -8.67 -21.76 5.15
CA ALA A 107 -8.53 -22.95 4.32
C ALA A 107 -7.98 -22.60 2.91
N ASP A 108 -7.20 -23.51 2.32
CA ASP A 108 -6.67 -23.38 0.96
C ASP A 108 -7.71 -23.66 -0.12
N ASP A 109 -8.75 -24.42 0.19
CA ASP A 109 -9.91 -24.71 -0.67
C ASP A 109 -11.08 -23.73 -0.50
N SER A 110 -10.87 -22.62 0.24
CA SER A 110 -11.89 -21.60 0.41
C SER A 110 -12.37 -21.02 -0.94
N ALA A 111 -13.66 -20.75 -1.04
CA ALA A 111 -14.23 -20.02 -2.19
C ALA A 111 -13.75 -18.55 -2.24
N GLU A 112 -13.36 -17.99 -1.08
CA GLU A 112 -12.90 -16.61 -0.95
C GLU A 112 -11.44 -16.45 -1.41
N SER A 113 -11.10 -15.27 -1.91
CA SER A 113 -9.71 -14.92 -2.25
C SER A 113 -8.92 -14.47 -1.01
N ALA A 114 -7.62 -14.75 -0.99
CA ALA A 114 -6.69 -13.88 -0.27
C ALA A 114 -6.57 -12.55 -1.02
N ARG A 115 -6.56 -11.43 -0.30
CA ARG A 115 -6.49 -10.09 -0.86
C ARG A 115 -5.47 -9.24 -0.11
N LEU A 116 -4.66 -8.50 -0.86
CA LEU A 116 -3.86 -7.38 -0.34
C LEU A 116 -4.36 -6.08 -0.97
N VAL A 117 -4.46 -5.02 -0.17
CA VAL A 117 -4.84 -3.67 -0.63
C VAL A 117 -3.81 -2.67 -0.14
N VAL A 118 -3.31 -1.83 -1.04
CA VAL A 118 -2.55 -0.61 -0.72
C VAL A 118 -3.51 0.57 -0.83
N PRO A 119 -3.89 1.21 0.28
CA PRO A 119 -4.77 2.36 0.21
C PRO A 119 -4.09 3.54 -0.48
N SER A 120 -4.88 4.36 -1.19
CA SER A 120 -4.34 5.60 -1.76
C SER A 120 -4.12 6.67 -0.69
N THR A 121 -4.87 6.61 0.41
CA THR A 121 -4.70 7.51 1.56
C THR A 121 -4.69 6.71 2.87
N ILE A 122 -3.74 7.02 3.75
CA ILE A 122 -3.60 6.38 5.07
C ILE A 122 -3.33 7.46 6.11
N VAL A 123 -4.08 7.46 7.20
CA VAL A 123 -3.76 8.21 8.42
C VAL A 123 -3.24 7.24 9.46
N GLY A 124 -2.03 7.51 9.96
CA GLY A 124 -1.41 6.70 10.99
C GLY A 124 -1.19 7.49 12.28
N ARG A 125 -1.27 6.80 13.42
CA ARG A 125 -0.93 7.35 14.73
C ARG A 125 -0.12 6.37 15.55
N ARG A 126 0.93 6.87 16.19
CA ARG A 126 1.75 6.11 17.13
C ARG A 126 2.41 7.01 18.16
N ASP A 127 2.30 6.64 19.43
CA ASP A 127 2.98 7.33 20.54
C ASP A 127 2.75 8.87 20.52
N GLY A 128 1.52 9.28 20.15
CA GLY A 128 1.12 10.69 20.05
C GLY A 128 1.47 11.40 18.73
N GLN A 129 2.32 10.81 17.87
CA GLN A 129 2.60 11.35 16.53
C GLN A 129 1.52 10.88 15.55
N THR A 130 0.96 11.80 14.77
CA THR A 130 0.04 11.47 13.66
C THR A 130 0.69 11.86 12.32
N TRP A 131 0.36 11.10 11.26
CA TRP A 131 0.83 11.36 9.91
C TRP A 131 -0.20 11.01 8.85
N LEU A 132 -0.02 11.61 7.66
CA LEU A 132 -0.74 11.28 6.44
C LEU A 132 0.25 10.64 5.46
N THR A 133 -0.11 9.47 4.94
CA THR A 133 0.54 8.85 3.79
C THR A 133 -0.40 8.90 2.59
N THR A 134 0.12 9.35 1.45
CA THR A 134 -0.55 9.25 0.14
C THR A 134 0.24 8.33 -0.77
N VAL A 135 -0.46 7.48 -1.52
CA VAL A 135 0.10 6.56 -2.51
C VAL A 135 -0.50 6.89 -3.89
N SER A 136 0.36 7.15 -4.86
CA SER A 136 -0.02 7.39 -6.26
C SER A 136 0.74 6.48 -7.22
N LEU A 137 0.20 6.36 -8.43
CA LEU A 137 0.81 5.68 -9.56
C LEU A 137 1.23 6.73 -10.57
N ASP A 138 2.54 6.94 -10.69
CA ASP A 138 3.10 7.85 -11.69
C ASP A 138 3.38 7.06 -12.99
N PRO A 139 3.02 7.60 -14.16
CA PRO A 139 3.23 6.95 -15.45
C PRO A 139 4.71 6.87 -15.88
#